data_AF-A0A094AYE8-F1
#
_entry.id   AF-A0A094AYE8-F1
#
_cell.length_a   1.000
_cell.length_b   1.000
_cell.length_c   1.000
_cell.angle_alpha   90.00
_cell.angle_beta   90.00
_cell.angle_gamma   90.00
#
_symmetry.space_group_name_H-M   'P 1'
#
loop_
_entity.id
_entity.type
_entity.pdbx_description
1 polymer ?
#
loop_
_entity_poly.entity_id
_entity_poly.type
_entity_poly.pdbx_seq_one_letter_code
_entity_poly.pdbx_strand_id
1 'polypeptide(L)'
;MVRCKSLPAAERETLIANAVLDVQSGKYRSAYHTEKVLGLLKSSVIYRVSGGLTYSQACQQQQKLSGAQEQVLLKWIKSLTISGYSPGHQLLKEIAEELRSYRSLNFDDAIPNSLPSLSATAKTLRCTGAGTSEVD
;
A
#
# COMPACT_ATOMS: atom_id res chain seq x y z
N MET A 1 4.47 3.79 -5.15
CA MET A 1 5.65 3.30 -4.37
C MET A 1 6.51 4.45 -3.84
N VAL A 2 6.60 4.57 -2.51
CA VAL A 2 7.45 5.58 -1.85
C VAL A 2 8.92 5.16 -1.98
N ARG A 3 9.77 6.03 -2.54
CA ARG A 3 11.22 5.80 -2.57
C ARG A 3 11.77 5.73 -1.14
N CYS A 4 12.65 4.76 -0.88
CA CYS A 4 13.42 4.74 0.36
C CYS A 4 14.26 6.02 0.45
N LYS A 5 14.05 6.80 1.51
CA LYS A 5 14.90 7.95 1.83
C LYS A 5 16.21 7.44 2.41
N SER A 6 17.30 8.15 2.16
CA SER A 6 18.53 7.95 2.93
C SER A 6 18.27 8.32 4.40
N LEU A 7 19.01 7.71 5.32
CA LEU A 7 18.94 8.02 6.75
C LEU A 7 18.98 9.54 7.05
N PRO A 8 19.95 10.32 6.53
CA PRO A 8 20.01 11.75 6.82
C PRO A 8 18.81 12.52 6.25
N ALA A 9 18.24 12.08 5.12
CA ALA A 9 17.04 12.71 4.56
C ALA A 9 15.79 12.38 5.39
N ALA A 10 15.73 11.20 6.00
CA ALA A 10 14.66 10.82 6.91
C ALA A 10 14.74 11.62 8.22
N GLU A 11 15.93 11.72 8.83
CA GLU A 11 16.18 12.52 10.03
C GLU A 11 15.83 14.01 9.82
N ARG A 12 16.19 14.57 8.67
CA ARG A 12 15.80 15.95 8.36
C ARG A 12 14.29 16.12 8.28
N GLU A 13 13.57 15.15 7.71
CA GLU A 13 12.11 15.22 7.65
C GLU A 13 11.48 15.09 9.04
N THR A 14 12.01 14.24 9.92
CA THR A 14 11.49 14.13 11.30
C THR A 14 11.72 15.42 12.08
N LEU A 15 12.87 16.09 11.90
CA LEU A 15 13.12 17.42 12.48
C LEU A 15 12.12 18.46 11.97
N ILE A 16 11.82 18.47 10.67
CA ILE A 16 10.81 19.37 10.09
C ILE A 16 9.41 19.06 10.63
N ALA A 17 9.04 17.78 10.78
CA ALA A 17 7.76 17.40 11.35
C ALA A 17 7.63 17.85 12.81
N ASN A 18 8.69 17.67 13.61
CA ASN A 18 8.75 18.16 14.98
C ASN A 18 8.66 19.69 15.04
N ALA A 19 9.30 20.39 14.11
CA ALA A 19 9.22 21.85 14.01
C ALA A 19 7.77 22.32 13.80
N VAL A 20 7.01 21.63 12.95
CA VAL A 20 5.60 21.93 12.71
C VAL A 20 4.77 21.70 13.98
N LEU A 21 4.97 20.56 14.66
CA LEU A 21 4.28 20.24 15.91
C LEU A 21 4.60 21.25 17.02
N ASP A 22 5.85 21.67 17.16
CA ASP A 22 6.28 22.64 18.16
C ASP A 22 5.68 24.05 17.90
N VAL A 23 5.49 24.43 16.63
CA VAL A 23 4.79 25.69 16.28
C VAL A 23 3.29 25.57 16.53
N GLN A 24 2.67 24.45 16.14
CA GLN A 24 1.24 24.22 16.31
C GLN A 24 0.83 24.10 17.79
N SER A 25 1.68 23.50 18.61
CA SER A 25 1.49 23.40 20.07
C SER A 25 1.75 24.71 20.81
N GLY A 26 2.25 25.76 20.13
CA GLY A 26 2.56 27.05 20.73
C GLY A 26 3.86 27.09 21.53
N LYS A 27 4.68 26.03 21.50
CA LYS A 27 5.99 25.98 22.17
C LYS A 27 6.95 27.04 21.61
N TYR A 28 6.87 27.30 20.31
CA TYR A 28 7.59 28.39 19.66
C TYR A 28 6.62 29.42 19.09
N ARG A 29 6.95 30.71 19.28
CA ARG A 29 6.12 31.84 18.84
C ARG A 29 5.91 31.88 17.31
N SER A 30 6.85 31.35 16.53
CA SER A 30 6.84 31.44 15.07
C SER A 30 7.72 30.37 14.43
N ALA A 31 7.40 30.00 13.19
CA ALA A 31 8.24 29.16 12.32
C ALA A 31 9.69 29.66 12.22
N TYR A 32 9.91 30.97 12.24
CA TYR A 32 11.24 31.57 12.19
C TYR A 32 12.06 31.29 13.46
N HIS A 33 11.40 31.28 14.62
CA HIS A 33 12.10 30.99 15.88
C HIS A 33 12.51 29.51 15.92
N THR A 34 11.61 28.62 15.53
CA THR A 34 11.86 27.18 15.42
C THR A 34 13.00 26.86 14.44
N GLU A 35 13.04 27.54 13.29
CA GLU A 35 14.14 27.45 12.33
C GLU A 35 15.51 27.70 12.98
N LYS A 36 15.63 28.80 13.75
CA LYS A 36 16.89 29.18 14.40
C LYS A 36 17.31 28.18 15.49
N VAL A 37 16.35 27.65 16.24
CA VAL A 37 16.64 26.67 17.30
C VAL A 37 17.02 25.31 16.73
N LEU A 38 16.35 24.85 15.66
CA LEU A 38 16.57 23.53 15.07
C LEU A 38 17.58 23.51 13.91
N GLY A 39 18.06 24.67 13.46
CA GLY A 39 19.02 24.77 12.34
C GLY A 39 18.44 24.34 10.99
N LEU A 40 17.13 24.50 10.79
CA LEU A 40 16.43 24.08 9.57
C LEU A 40 16.39 25.20 8.52
N LEU A 41 16.01 24.87 7.29
CA LEU A 41 15.83 25.87 6.23
C LEU A 41 14.48 26.59 6.43
N LYS A 42 14.51 27.93 6.51
CA LYS A 42 13.32 28.78 6.68
C LYS A 42 12.17 28.40 5.76
N SER A 43 12.45 28.30 4.47
CA SER A 43 11.44 28.03 3.43
C SER A 43 10.74 26.69 3.66
N SER A 44 11.47 25.66 4.09
CA SER A 44 10.92 24.33 4.37
C SER A 44 9.99 24.34 5.58
N VAL A 45 10.39 25.02 6.66
CA VAL A 45 9.55 25.11 7.88
C VAL A 45 8.28 25.90 7.60
N ILE A 46 8.39 27.05 6.94
CA ILE A 46 7.22 27.89 6.59
C ILE A 46 6.25 27.11 5.69
N TYR A 47 6.76 26.50 4.61
CA TYR A 47 5.95 25.71 3.68
C TYR A 47 5.20 24.58 4.39
N ARG A 48 5.86 23.90 5.32
CA ARG A 48 5.26 22.80 6.09
C ARG A 48 4.24 23.27 7.11
N VAL A 49 4.52 24.37 7.81
CA VAL A 49 3.57 25.00 8.76
C VAL A 49 2.31 25.49 8.04
N SER A 50 2.45 25.99 6.80
CA SER A 50 1.29 26.38 5.97
C SER A 50 0.51 25.20 5.37
N GLY A 51 0.81 23.95 5.75
CA GLY A 51 0.12 22.76 5.26
C GLY A 51 0.68 22.15 3.97
N GLY A 52 1.89 22.56 3.56
CA GLY A 52 2.55 22.03 2.37
C GLY A 52 2.90 20.54 2.50
N LEU A 53 2.46 19.75 1.54
CA LEU A 53 2.63 18.29 1.54
C LEU A 53 4.07 17.87 1.26
N THR A 54 4.46 16.73 1.81
CA THR A 54 5.71 16.07 1.39
C THR A 54 5.55 15.54 -0.03
N TYR A 55 6.66 15.43 -0.76
CA TYR A 55 6.64 14.81 -2.08
C TYR A 55 6.01 13.40 -2.03
N SER A 56 6.30 12.63 -0.98
CA SER A 56 5.70 11.31 -0.74
C SER A 56 4.19 11.37 -0.54
N GLN A 57 3.69 12.32 0.25
CA GLN A 57 2.24 12.50 0.49
C GLN A 57 1.53 12.97 -0.77
N ALA A 58 2.10 13.94 -1.49
CA ALA A 58 1.56 14.43 -2.75
C ALA A 58 1.50 13.31 -3.81
N CYS A 59 2.56 12.52 -3.92
CA CYS A 59 2.58 11.34 -4.80
C CYS A 59 1.54 10.30 -4.39
N GLN A 60 1.34 10.07 -3.10
CA GLN A 60 0.31 9.16 -2.60
C GLN A 60 -1.10 9.66 -2.91
N GLN A 61 -1.38 10.96 -2.79
CA GLN A 61 -2.68 11.54 -3.18
C GLN A 61 -2.96 11.44 -4.68
N GLN A 62 -1.92 11.43 -5.51
CA GLN A 62 -2.03 11.29 -6.96
C GLN A 62 -2.16 9.82 -7.41
N GLN A 63 -1.88 8.84 -6.54
CA GLN A 63 -1.97 7.42 -6.88
C GLN A 63 -3.42 6.99 -7.07
N LYS A 64 -3.62 6.13 -8.07
CA LYS A 64 -4.92 5.52 -8.39
C LYS A 64 -5.35 4.48 -7.34
N LEU A 65 -4.37 3.85 -6.69
CA LEU A 65 -4.56 2.85 -5.65
C LEU A 65 -4.27 3.47 -4.28
N SER A 66 -5.00 3.03 -3.27
CA SER A 66 -4.70 3.35 -1.88
C SER A 66 -3.44 2.62 -1.43
N GLY A 67 -2.78 3.14 -0.39
CA GLY A 67 -1.61 2.48 0.20
C GLY A 67 -1.90 1.03 0.63
N ALA A 68 -3.11 0.75 1.14
CA ALA A 68 -3.52 -0.61 1.51
C ALA A 68 -3.63 -1.54 0.29
N GLN A 69 -4.18 -1.05 -0.81
CA GLN A 69 -4.27 -1.79 -2.07
C GLN A 69 -2.89 -2.08 -2.66
N GLU A 70 -1.99 -1.09 -2.64
CA GLU A 70 -0.61 -1.29 -3.07
C GLU A 70 0.09 -2.36 -2.23
N GLN A 71 -0.16 -2.44 -0.91
CA GLN A 71 0.42 -3.47 -0.04
C GLN A 71 -0.09 -4.88 -0.37
N VAL A 72 -1.38 -5.05 -0.66
CA VAL A 72 -1.94 -6.34 -1.08
C VAL A 72 -1.31 -6.78 -2.39
N LEU A 73 -1.25 -5.88 -3.37
CA LEU A 73 -0.63 -6.15 -4.67
C LEU A 73 0.86 -6.50 -4.52
N LEU A 74 1.58 -5.76 -3.67
CA LEU A 74 3.00 -6.01 -3.39
C LEU A 74 3.21 -7.39 -2.74
N LYS A 75 2.36 -7.76 -1.77
CA LYS A 75 2.42 -9.09 -1.11
C LYS A 75 2.21 -10.19 -2.15
N TRP A 76 1.25 -10.01 -3.06
CA TRP A 76 0.99 -10.96 -4.14
C TRP A 76 2.16 -11.08 -5.12
N ILE A 77 2.74 -9.96 -5.57
CA ILE A 77 3.94 -9.95 -6.43
C ILE A 77 5.11 -10.67 -5.76
N LYS A 78 5.34 -10.42 -4.47
CA LYS A 78 6.39 -11.09 -3.70
C LYS A 78 6.17 -12.61 -3.64
N SER A 79 4.94 -13.05 -3.37
CA SER A 79 4.62 -14.49 -3.35
C SER A 79 4.87 -15.16 -4.70
N LEU A 80 4.49 -14.50 -5.81
CA LEU A 80 4.76 -15.02 -7.15
C LEU A 80 6.26 -15.05 -7.47
N THR A 81 6.99 -14.02 -7.07
CA THR A 81 8.43 -13.95 -7.29
C THR A 81 9.14 -15.07 -6.53
N ILE A 82 8.70 -15.36 -5.29
CA ILE A 82 9.21 -16.50 -4.49
C ILE A 82 8.91 -17.84 -5.17
N SER A 83 7.74 -17.97 -5.81
CA SER A 83 7.40 -19.19 -6.57
C SER A 83 8.11 -19.30 -7.92
N GLY A 84 9.02 -18.38 -8.25
CA GLY A 84 9.76 -18.36 -9.50
C GLY A 84 8.97 -17.80 -10.70
N TYR A 85 7.81 -17.18 -10.47
CA TYR A 85 7.00 -16.58 -11.52
C TYR A 85 7.11 -15.05 -11.48
N SER A 86 7.52 -14.44 -12.59
CA SER A 86 7.52 -12.99 -12.75
C SER A 86 6.22 -12.56 -13.44
N PRO A 87 5.25 -11.95 -12.74
CA PRO A 87 4.00 -11.53 -13.36
C PRO A 87 4.23 -10.46 -14.43
N GLY A 88 3.60 -10.62 -15.58
CA GLY A 88 3.62 -9.64 -16.66
C GLY A 88 2.84 -8.35 -16.31
N HIS A 89 3.21 -7.25 -16.95
CA HIS A 89 2.58 -5.93 -16.72
C HIS A 89 1.06 -5.93 -16.94
N GLN A 90 0.57 -6.67 -17.94
CA GLN A 90 -0.87 -6.75 -18.24
C GLN A 90 -1.65 -7.39 -17.08
N LEU A 91 -1.18 -8.53 -16.57
CA LEU A 91 -1.77 -9.20 -15.42
C LEU A 91 -1.78 -8.32 -14.17
N LEU A 92 -0.69 -7.58 -13.93
CA LEU A 92 -0.62 -6.63 -12.81
C LEU A 92 -1.64 -5.51 -12.93
N LYS A 93 -1.90 -5.03 -14.16
CA LYS A 93 -2.89 -3.99 -14.42
C LYS A 93 -4.31 -4.51 -14.18
N GLU A 94 -4.63 -5.70 -14.67
CA GLU A 94 -5.94 -6.34 -14.47
C GLU A 94 -6.25 -6.51 -12.98
N ILE A 95 -5.30 -7.04 -12.21
CA ILE A 95 -5.45 -7.23 -10.77
C ILE A 95 -5.53 -5.90 -10.03
N ALA A 96 -4.76 -4.90 -10.45
CA ALA A 96 -4.85 -3.55 -9.87
C ALA A 96 -6.23 -2.91 -10.11
N GLU A 97 -6.81 -3.10 -11.30
CA GLU A 97 -8.16 -2.63 -11.63
C GLU A 97 -9.22 -3.37 -10.82
N GLU A 98 -9.08 -4.68 -10.65
CA GLU A 98 -9.91 -5.48 -9.75
C GLU A 98 -9.84 -4.94 -8.32
N LEU A 99 -8.65 -4.80 -7.74
CA LEU A 99 -8.44 -4.29 -6.37
C LEU A 99 -9.04 -2.90 -6.18
N ARG A 100 -9.01 -2.07 -7.23
CA ARG A 100 -9.67 -0.76 -7.23
C ARG A 100 -11.19 -0.90 -7.18
N SER A 101 -11.76 -1.83 -7.95
CA SER A 101 -13.19 -2.10 -8.02
C SER A 101 -13.75 -2.79 -6.76
N TYR A 102 -12.98 -3.64 -6.10
CA TYR A 102 -13.39 -4.31 -4.86
C TYR A 102 -13.73 -3.32 -3.72
N ARG A 103 -13.13 -2.12 -3.72
CA ARG A 103 -13.37 -1.09 -2.69
C ARG A 103 -14.73 -0.39 -2.80
N SER A 104 -15.43 -0.44 -3.93
CA SER A 104 -16.80 0.09 -3.99
C SER A 104 -17.82 -0.80 -3.25
N LEU A 105 -17.40 -1.93 -2.64
CA LEU A 105 -18.28 -2.92 -2.00
C LEU A 105 -17.81 -3.37 -0.60
N ASN A 106 -17.28 -2.46 0.24
CA ASN A 106 -16.95 -2.65 1.68
C ASN A 106 -15.53 -3.16 2.00
N PHE A 107 -14.75 -2.32 2.72
CA PHE A 107 -13.56 -2.73 3.48
C PHE A 107 -13.28 -1.74 4.64
N ASP A 108 -14.32 -1.28 5.34
CA ASP A 108 -14.12 -0.62 6.65
C ASP A 108 -14.04 -1.65 7.80
N ASP A 109 -14.27 -2.94 7.53
CA ASP A 109 -14.20 -3.99 8.54
C ASP A 109 -13.07 -4.99 8.26
N ALA A 110 -12.20 -5.13 9.26
CA ALA A 110 -11.35 -6.26 9.61
C ALA A 110 -10.78 -7.14 8.47
N ILE A 111 -9.44 -7.10 8.37
CA ILE A 111 -8.59 -8.08 7.66
C ILE A 111 -9.12 -9.51 7.81
N PRO A 112 -9.49 -10.21 6.72
CA PRO A 112 -9.48 -11.67 6.68
C PRO A 112 -8.38 -12.13 5.73
N ASN A 113 -7.40 -12.84 6.30
CA ASN A 113 -6.46 -13.63 5.54
C ASN A 113 -7.20 -14.79 4.87
N SER A 114 -7.72 -14.59 3.66
CA SER A 114 -8.08 -15.70 2.76
C SER A 114 -8.27 -15.18 1.34
N LEU A 115 -7.28 -15.40 0.47
CA LEU A 115 -7.51 -15.45 -0.97
C LEU A 115 -7.94 -16.88 -1.34
N PRO A 116 -8.86 -17.07 -2.30
CA PRO A 116 -9.38 -18.38 -2.66
C PRO A 116 -8.32 -19.18 -3.43
N SER A 117 -8.12 -20.44 -3.02
CA SER A 117 -7.38 -21.42 -3.81
C SER A 117 -8.16 -21.74 -5.07
N LEU A 118 -7.68 -21.28 -6.23
CA LEU A 118 -8.14 -21.80 -7.51
C LEU A 118 -7.60 -23.23 -7.67
N SER A 119 -8.35 -24.24 -7.22
CA SER A 119 -8.07 -25.64 -7.50
C SER A 119 -9.26 -26.33 -8.16
N ALA A 120 -9.03 -26.69 -9.43
CA ALA A 120 -9.55 -27.86 -10.12
C ALA A 120 -11.05 -27.88 -10.51
N THR A 121 -11.33 -27.37 -11.71
CA THR A 121 -12.41 -27.90 -12.55
C THR A 121 -12.04 -29.30 -13.04
N ALA A 122 -12.43 -30.33 -12.30
CA ALA A 122 -12.41 -31.71 -12.79
C ALA A 122 -13.71 -31.99 -13.56
N LYS A 123 -13.55 -31.99 -14.89
CA LYS A 123 -14.54 -32.40 -15.89
C LYS A 123 -14.76 -33.92 -15.79
N THR A 124 -15.82 -34.37 -15.11
CA THR A 124 -16.16 -35.79 -15.07
C THR A 124 -16.91 -36.19 -16.35
N LEU A 125 -16.17 -36.82 -17.26
CA LEU A 125 -16.72 -37.58 -18.38
C LEU A 125 -17.50 -38.77 -17.83
N ARG A 126 -18.77 -38.84 -18.25
CA ARG A 126 -19.70 -39.93 -18.02
C ARG A 126 -19.30 -41.10 -18.91
N CYS A 127 -18.84 -42.21 -18.33
CA CYS A 127 -18.68 -43.49 -19.02
C CYS A 127 -19.49 -44.58 -18.32
N THR A 128 -20.31 -45.21 -19.16
CA THR A 128 -21.15 -46.41 -19.00
C THR A 128 -20.39 -47.67 -18.59
N GLY A 129 -21.06 -48.56 -17.83
CA GLY A 129 -20.94 -50.03 -18.06
C GLY A 129 -20.78 -50.95 -16.83
N ALA A 130 -21.86 -51.69 -16.56
CA ALA A 130 -21.93 -53.14 -16.26
C ALA A 130 -21.29 -53.79 -15.00
N GLY A 131 -22.04 -54.73 -14.40
CA GLY A 131 -21.55 -55.83 -13.53
C GLY A 131 -22.21 -55.90 -12.16
N THR A 132 -23.40 -56.52 -12.03
CA THR A 132 -23.63 -57.86 -11.43
C THR A 132 -23.30 -57.99 -9.94
N SER A 133 -24.33 -58.02 -9.09
CA SER A 133 -24.26 -58.51 -7.72
C SER A 133 -25.09 -59.78 -7.57
N GLU A 134 -24.39 -60.81 -7.13
CA GLU A 134 -24.75 -62.18 -6.79
C GLU A 134 -25.09 -62.26 -5.28
N VAL A 135 -25.94 -63.25 -4.91
CA VAL A 135 -26.27 -63.81 -3.57
C VAL A 135 -26.90 -62.85 -2.51
N ASP A 136 -27.95 -63.21 -1.78
CA ASP A 136 -28.44 -64.52 -1.28
C ASP A 136 -29.93 -64.80 -1.59
#